data_AF-A0A1G6R059-F1
#
_entry.id   AF-A0A1G6R059-F1
#
_cell.length_a   1.000
_cell.length_b   1.000
_cell.length_c   1.000
_cell.angle_alpha   90.00
_cell.angle_beta   90.00
_cell.angle_gamma   90.00
#
_symmetry.space_group_name_H-M   'P 1'
#
loop_
_entity.id
_entity.type
_entity.pdbx_description
1 polymer ?
#
loop_
_entity_poly.entity_id
_entity_poly.type
_entity_poly.pdbx_seq_one_letter_code
_entity_poly.pdbx_strand_id
1 'polypeptide(L)'
;MAGYRTKRSMKNEALWNFGQSYAAKLLVLVGVVNIIIGGMVLVFFPYDNELYIFVELVWVIFSLIFVYCLTEWKLKRLDEK
;
A
#
# COMPACT_ATOMS: atom_id res chain seq x y z
N MET A 1 -4.59 -6.37 19.00
CA MET A 1 -3.58 -5.64 18.20
C MET A 1 -3.84 -5.90 16.72
N ALA A 2 -4.19 -4.85 15.98
CA ALA A 2 -4.39 -4.90 14.53
C ALA A 2 -3.02 -5.01 13.81
N GLY A 3 -2.94 -5.85 12.79
CA GLY A 3 -1.72 -6.09 12.02
C GLY A 3 -2.03 -6.76 10.68
N TYR A 4 -1.03 -6.96 9.85
CA TYR A 4 -1.14 -7.55 8.52
C TYR A 4 -1.47 -9.05 8.61
N ARG A 5 -2.76 -9.36 8.64
CA ARG A 5 -3.32 -10.68 9.00
C ARG A 5 -3.97 -11.40 7.82
N THR A 6 -3.17 -11.69 6.80
CA THR A 6 -3.60 -12.56 5.70
C THR A 6 -3.40 -14.04 6.07
N LYS A 7 -4.08 -14.95 5.36
CA LYS A 7 -3.96 -16.40 5.61
C LYS A 7 -2.50 -16.88 5.58
N ARG A 8 -1.68 -16.34 4.66
CA ARG A 8 -0.24 -16.67 4.56
C ARG A 8 0.58 -16.05 5.68
N SER A 9 0.36 -14.77 5.97
CA SER A 9 1.06 -14.06 7.06
C SER A 9 0.88 -14.77 8.41
N MET A 10 -0.32 -15.27 8.71
CA MET A 10 -0.63 -15.90 9.99
C MET A 10 -0.21 -17.38 10.11
N LYS A 11 0.44 -17.96 9.10
CA LYS A 11 0.80 -19.40 9.11
C LYS A 11 1.88 -19.72 10.15
N ASN A 12 2.84 -18.83 10.34
CA ASN A 12 3.84 -18.92 11.41
C ASN A 12 4.32 -17.52 11.83
N GLU A 13 5.00 -17.44 12.98
CA GLU A 13 5.44 -16.16 13.56
C GLU A 13 6.46 -15.42 12.67
N ALA A 14 7.33 -16.15 11.97
CA ALA A 14 8.32 -15.56 11.08
C ALA A 14 7.66 -14.85 9.88
N LEU A 15 6.66 -15.49 9.25
CA LEU A 15 5.86 -14.92 8.17
C LEU A 15 5.02 -13.75 8.66
N TRP A 16 4.48 -13.83 9.89
CA TRP A 16 3.71 -12.74 10.48
C TRP A 16 4.58 -11.50 10.71
N ASN A 17 5.75 -11.68 11.32
CA ASN A 17 6.72 -10.60 11.55
C ASN A 17 7.21 -9.99 10.23
N PHE A 18 7.50 -10.83 9.23
CA PHE A 18 7.90 -10.37 7.91
C PHE A 18 6.77 -9.57 7.23
N GLY A 19 5.56 -10.13 7.16
CA GLY A 19 4.42 -9.50 6.51
C GLY A 19 4.07 -8.16 7.14
N GLN A 20 4.06 -8.09 8.48
CA GLN A 20 3.84 -6.85 9.23
C GLN A 20 4.90 -5.78 8.92
N SER A 21 6.19 -6.13 9.02
CA SER A 21 7.29 -5.17 8.79
C SER A 21 7.35 -4.72 7.33
N TYR A 22 7.17 -5.64 6.39
CA TYR A 22 7.24 -5.36 4.96
C TYR A 22 6.06 -4.48 4.50
N ALA A 23 4.83 -4.80 4.91
CA ALA A 23 3.66 -3.98 4.62
C ALA A 23 3.82 -2.56 5.19
N ALA A 24 4.30 -2.43 6.43
CA ALA A 24 4.52 -1.12 7.06
C ALA A 24 5.53 -0.27 6.26
N LYS A 25 6.65 -0.86 5.84
CA LYS A 25 7.65 -0.16 5.00
C LYS A 25 7.08 0.27 3.65
N LEU A 26 6.30 -0.60 3.00
CA LEU A 26 5.62 -0.28 1.75
C LEU A 26 4.58 0.82 1.91
N LEU A 27 3.79 0.80 2.99
CA LEU A 27 2.81 1.86 3.28
C LEU A 27 3.48 3.22 3.45
N VAL A 28 4.60 3.28 4.18
CA VAL A 28 5.36 4.53 4.34
C VAL A 28 5.89 5.02 2.98
N LEU A 29 6.49 4.12 2.20
CA LEU A 29 7.01 4.45 0.86
C LEU A 29 5.89 4.98 -0.06
N VAL A 30 4.78 4.25 -0.14
CA VAL A 30 3.63 4.62 -0.96
C VAL A 30 2.98 5.90 -0.47
N GLY A 31 2.92 6.14 0.85
CA GLY A 31 2.43 7.40 1.42
C GLY A 31 3.27 8.61 0.98
N VAL A 32 4.60 8.49 1.03
CA VAL A 32 5.51 9.54 0.54
C VAL A 32 5.32 9.78 -0.96
N VAL A 33 5.18 8.71 -1.75
CA VAL A 33 4.91 8.82 -3.20
C VAL A 33 3.56 9.49 -3.46
N ASN A 34 2.51 9.16 -2.70
CA ASN A 34 1.21 9.80 -2.82
C ASN A 34 1.27 11.31 -2.52
N ILE A 35 2.00 11.74 -1.49
CA ILE A 35 2.17 13.16 -1.17
C ILE A 35 2.84 13.91 -2.33
N ILE A 36 3.89 13.31 -2.91
CA ILE A 36 4.63 13.89 -4.03
C ILE A 36 3.73 14.00 -5.28
N ILE A 37 2.98 12.95 -5.59
CA ILE A 37 2.08 12.92 -6.76
C ILE A 37 0.90 13.87 -6.57
N GLY A 38 0.22 13.83 -5.41
CA GLY A 38 -0.90 14.73 -5.11
C GLY A 38 -0.48 16.20 -5.17
N GLY A 39 0.69 16.53 -4.61
CA GLY A 39 1.27 17.86 -4.73
C GLY A 39 1.54 18.29 -6.17
N MET A 40 2.06 17.38 -7.02
CA MET A 40 2.23 17.67 -8.45
C MET A 40 0.90 17.85 -9.17
N VAL A 41 -0.11 17.01 -8.89
CA VAL A 41 -1.43 17.09 -9.52
C VAL A 41 -2.09 18.44 -9.20
N LEU A 42 -2.01 18.91 -7.96
CA LEU A 42 -2.55 20.22 -7.55
C LEU A 42 -1.94 21.41 -8.30
N VAL A 43 -0.68 21.31 -8.75
CA VAL A 43 -0.02 22.36 -9.56
C VAL A 43 -0.65 22.47 -10.96
N PHE A 44 -1.10 21.35 -11.53
CA PHE A 44 -1.67 21.30 -12.89
C PHE A 44 -3.21 21.34 -12.91
N PHE A 45 -3.86 20.91 -11.84
CA PHE A 45 -5.31 20.81 -11.72
C PHE A 45 -5.77 21.49 -10.41
N PRO A 46 -6.35 22.71 -10.49
CA PRO A 46 -6.83 23.41 -9.30
C PRO A 46 -7.97 22.64 -8.63
N TYR A 47 -8.05 22.79 -7.30
CA TYR A 47 -8.93 22.03 -6.41
C TYR A 47 -10.44 22.21 -6.67
N ASP A 48 -10.85 23.24 -7.42
CA ASP A 48 -12.25 23.49 -7.79
C ASP A 48 -12.83 22.42 -8.74
N ASN A 49 -12.01 21.53 -9.29
CA ASN A 49 -12.49 20.46 -10.14
C ASN A 49 -12.87 19.22 -9.31
N GLU A 50 -14.16 18.88 -9.26
CA GLU A 50 -14.66 17.67 -8.58
C GLU A 50 -13.99 16.37 -9.06
N LEU A 51 -13.46 16.34 -10.29
CA LEU A 51 -12.69 15.21 -10.82
C LEU A 51 -11.37 14.98 -10.06
N TYR A 52 -10.81 16.01 -9.43
CA TYR A 52 -9.58 15.90 -8.65
C TYR A 52 -9.72 14.85 -7.54
N ILE A 53 -10.80 14.97 -6.74
CA ILE A 53 -11.07 14.04 -5.62
C ILE A 53 -11.26 12.61 -6.13
N PHE A 54 -11.95 12.44 -7.27
CA PHE A 54 -12.18 11.12 -7.85
C PHE A 54 -10.87 10.46 -8.31
N VAL A 55 -10.00 11.22 -8.99
CA VAL A 55 -8.69 10.74 -9.44
C VAL A 55 -7.79 10.40 -8.25
N GLU A 56 -7.74 11.26 -7.24
CA GLU A 56 -6.94 11.03 -6.02
C GLU A 56 -7.41 9.77 -5.29
N LEU A 57 -8.72 9.60 -5.12
CA LEU A 57 -9.28 8.43 -4.43
C LEU A 57 -8.97 7.13 -5.18
N VAL A 58 -9.15 7.11 -6.50
CA VAL A 58 -8.81 5.95 -7.34
C VAL A 58 -7.32 5.63 -7.23
N TRP A 59 -6.46 6.65 -7.23
CA TRP A 59 -5.02 6.49 -7.07
C TRP A 59 -4.64 5.90 -5.70
N VAL A 60 -5.23 6.41 -4.61
CA VAL A 60 -5.01 5.88 -3.27
C VAL A 60 -5.44 4.42 -3.18
N ILE A 61 -6.62 4.06 -3.69
CA ILE A 61 -7.11 2.66 -3.70
C ILE A 61 -6.14 1.76 -4.47
N PHE A 62 -5.71 2.19 -5.66
CA PHE A 62 -4.73 1.45 -6.46
C PHE A 62 -3.42 1.23 -5.67
N SER A 63 -2.95 2.26 -4.98
CA SER A 63 -1.73 2.20 -4.18
C SER A 63 -1.85 1.21 -3.01
N LEU A 64 -3.00 1.12 -2.36
CA LEU A 64 -3.26 0.15 -1.29
C LEU A 64 -3.34 -1.29 -1.83
N ILE A 65 -4.00 -1.50 -2.97
CA ILE A 65 -4.03 -2.79 -3.66
C ILE A 65 -2.62 -3.22 -4.04
N PHE A 66 -1.79 -2.29 -4.53
CA PHE A 66 -0.40 -2.55 -4.86
C PHE A 66 0.41 -3.02 -3.64
N VAL A 67 0.29 -2.33 -2.50
CA VAL A 67 0.93 -2.75 -1.23
C VAL A 67 0.51 -4.15 -0.82
N TYR A 68 -0.80 -4.43 -0.89
CA TYR A 68 -1.35 -5.75 -0.55
C TYR A 68 -0.80 -6.85 -1.48
N CYS A 69 -0.87 -6.65 -2.79
CA CYS A 69 -0.41 -7.61 -3.79
C CYS A 69 1.08 -7.90 -3.66
N LEU A 70 1.92 -6.87 -3.50
CA LEU A 70 3.36 -7.06 -3.32
C LEU A 70 3.70 -7.80 -2.02
N THR A 71 3.01 -7.47 -0.94
CA THR A 71 3.22 -8.14 0.35
C THR A 71 2.83 -9.61 0.26
N GLU A 72 1.66 -9.93 -0.30
CA GLU A 72 1.21 -11.31 -0.49
C GLU A 72 2.10 -12.11 -1.45
N TRP A 73 2.59 -11.48 -2.51
CA TRP A 73 3.52 -12.12 -3.44
C TRP A 73 4.84 -12.48 -2.76
N LYS A 74 5.37 -11.58 -1.92
CA LYS A 74 6.61 -11.82 -1.18
C LYS A 74 6.42 -12.87 -0.09
N LEU A 75 5.29 -12.85 0.61
CA LEU A 75 4.91 -13.89 1.58
C LEU A 75 4.77 -15.26 0.91
N LYS A 76 4.13 -15.35 -0.26
CA LYS A 76 4.02 -16.60 -1.03
C LYS A 76 5.40 -17.18 -1.34
N ARG A 77 6.33 -16.36 -1.81
CA ARG A 77 7.71 -16.78 -2.11
C ARG A 77 8.52 -17.21 -0.89
N LEU A 78 8.16 -16.71 0.30
CA LEU A 78 8.80 -17.12 1.55
C LEU A 78 8.18 -18.39 2.13
N ASP A 79 6.89 -18.61 1.88
CA ASP A 79 6.18 -19.82 2.33
C ASP A 79 6.51 -21.06 1.47
N GLU A 80 6.89 -20.85 0.20
CA GLU A 80 7.33 -21.89 -0.73
C GLU A 80 8.82 -22.27 -0.56
N LYS A 81 9.56 -21.57 0.30
CA LYS A 81 10.96 -21.84 0.63
C LYS A 81 11.07 -22.63 1.93
#